data_AF-A0A9E3E1U8-F1
#
_entry.id   AF-A0A9E3E1U8-F1
#
_cell.length_a   1.000
_cell.length_b   1.000
_cell.length_c   1.000
_cell.angle_alpha   90.00
_cell.angle_beta   90.00
_cell.angle_gamma   90.00
#
_symmetry.space_group_name_H-M   'P 1'
#
loop_
_entity.id
_entity.type
_entity.pdbx_description
1 polymer ?
#
loop_
_entity_poly.entity_id
_entity_poly.type
_entity_poly.pdbx_seq_one_letter_code
_entity_poly.pdbx_strand_id
1 'polypeptide(L)' 'MDGDYPKCSFCDKRRDQVEVLIAHPRGVAICSECVDFCNEIIADARVRRSMPPCPDQGAPGAS' A
#
# COMPACT_ATOMS: atom_id res chain seq x y z
N MET A 1 -2.99 -3.06 31.89
CA MET A 1 -2.13 -4.14 31.34
C MET A 1 -2.61 -4.34 29.94
N ASP A 2 -2.23 -3.39 29.10
CA ASP A 2 -2.71 -3.25 27.73
C ASP A 2 -1.54 -3.74 26.88
N GLY A 3 -1.39 -5.06 26.88
CA GLY A 3 -0.37 -5.74 26.07
C GLY A 3 -0.53 -5.26 24.64
N ASP A 4 0.54 -4.65 24.12
CA ASP A 4 0.63 -4.08 22.78
C ASP A 4 0.30 -5.15 21.74
N TYR A 5 -0.98 -5.27 21.40
CA TYR A 5 -1.44 -6.22 20.41
C TYR A 5 -1.02 -5.69 19.05
N PRO A 6 -0.33 -6.50 18.22
CA PRO A 6 0.19 -6.04 16.95
C PRO A 6 -0.96 -5.51 16.08
N LYS A 7 -0.79 -4.29 15.57
CA LYS A 7 -1.70 -3.63 14.64
C LYS A 7 -0.98 -3.41 13.33
N CYS A 8 -1.71 -3.47 12.22
CA CYS A 8 -1.16 -3.15 10.91
C CYS A 8 -0.64 -1.71 10.92
N SER A 9 0.63 -1.51 10.56
CA SER A 9 1.26 -0.19 10.54
C SER A 9 0.73 0.73 9.42
N PHE A 10 -0.09 0.21 8.52
CA PHE A 10 -0.63 0.96 7.38
C PHE A 10 -2.09 1.40 7.58
N CYS A 11 -2.89 0.60 8.25
CA CYS A 11 -4.34 0.83 8.41
C CYS A 11 -4.80 0.77 9.88
N ASP A 12 -3.89 0.56 10.82
CA ASP A 12 -4.13 0.44 12.27
C ASP A 12 -5.08 -0.68 12.71
N LYS A 13 -5.47 -1.57 11.78
CA LYS A 13 -6.34 -2.71 12.08
C LYS A 13 -5.62 -3.74 12.95
N ARG A 14 -6.36 -4.33 13.90
CA ARG A 14 -5.88 -5.42 14.77
C ARG A 14 -6.03 -6.80 14.12
N ARG A 15 -5.40 -7.82 14.71
CA ARG A 15 -5.50 -9.22 14.28
C ARG A 15 -6.94 -9.71 14.12
N ASP A 16 -7.88 -9.25 14.97
CA ASP A 16 -9.30 -9.62 14.91
C ASP A 16 -10.09 -8.96 13.77
N GLN A 17 -9.54 -7.91 13.15
CA GLN A 17 -10.20 -7.14 12.10
C GLN A 17 -9.75 -7.53 10.68
N VAL A 18 -8.78 -8.44 10.58
CA VAL A 18 -8.17 -8.85 9.32
C VAL A 18 -7.98 -10.36 9.28
N GLU A 19 -8.13 -10.96 8.11
CA GLU A 19 -7.95 -12.41 7.96
C GLU A 19 -6.49 -12.82 8.27
N VAL A 20 -5.53 -12.07 7.75
CA VAL A 20 -4.10 -12.30 7.96
C VAL A 20 -3.43 -11.01 8.42
N LEU A 21 -2.68 -11.09 9.52
CA LEU A 21 -1.76 -10.07 10.00
C LEU A 21 -0.39 -10.70 10.18
N ILE A 22 0.59 -10.19 9.43
CA ILE A 22 1.99 -10.64 9.46
C ILE A 22 2.73 -9.68 10.39
N ALA A 23 3.25 -10.18 11.51
CA ALA A 23 4.04 -9.39 12.46
C ALA A 23 5.51 -9.78 12.39
N HIS A 24 6.39 -8.79 12.24
CA HIS A 24 7.83 -8.95 12.23
C HIS A 24 8.41 -8.67 13.63
N PRO A 25 9.44 -9.41 14.09
CA PRO A 25 10.05 -9.22 15.41
C PRO A 25 10.65 -7.82 15.66
N ARG A 26 10.84 -7.01 14.62
CA ARG A 26 11.26 -5.59 14.73
C ARG A 26 10.10 -4.61 14.98
N GLY A 27 8.90 -5.10 15.30
CA GLY A 27 7.74 -4.25 15.62
C GLY A 27 7.00 -3.68 14.39
N VAL A 28 7.15 -4.30 13.22
CA VAL A 28 6.43 -3.91 12.00
C VAL A 28 5.37 -4.97 11.71
N ALA A 29 4.15 -4.57 11.42
CA ALA A 29 3.09 -5.50 11.04
C ALA A 29 2.30 -5.01 9.83
N ILE A 30 1.88 -5.94 8.97
CA ILE A 30 1.11 -5.66 7.77
C ILE A 30 0.00 -6.70 7.60
N CYS A 31 -1.21 -6.26 7.23
CA CYS A 31 -2.33 -7.15 6.95
C CYS A 31 -2.44 -7.50 5.46
N SER A 32 -3.18 -8.57 5.14
CA SER A 32 -3.43 -9.01 3.76
C SER A 32 -3.99 -7.89 2.87
N GLU A 33 -5.02 -7.17 3.34
CA GLU A 33 -5.63 -6.07 2.57
C GLU A 33 -4.61 -4.99 2.17
N CYS A 34 -3.70 -4.64 3.07
CA CYS A 34 -2.65 -3.66 2.77
C CYS A 34 -1.60 -4.23 1.81
N VAL A 35 -1.29 -5.52 1.89
CA VAL A 35 -0.40 -6.18 0.93
C VAL A 35 -0.99 -6.13 -0.48
N ASP A 36 -2.28 -6.45 -0.64
CA ASP A 36 -2.97 -6.42 -1.92
C ASP A 36 -2.98 -5.01 -2.52
N PHE A 37 -3.34 -4.02 -1.71
CA PHE A 37 -3.32 -2.61 -2.13
C PHE A 37 -1.91 -2.15 -2.54
N CYS A 38 -0.88 -2.51 -1.77
CA CYS A 38 0.51 -2.22 -2.12
C CYS A 38 0.91 -2.91 -3.43
N ASN A 39 0.48 -4.15 -3.66
CA ASN A 39 0.77 -4.88 -4.89
C ASN A 39 0.12 -4.21 -6.11
N GLU A 40 -1.11 -3.71 -6.00
CA GLU A 40 -1.77 -2.96 -7.07
C GLU A 40 -0.99 -1.69 -7.44
N ILE A 41 -0.58 -0.90 -6.45
CA ILE A 41 0.21 0.32 -6.67
C ILE A 41 1.57 -0.01 -7.32
N ILE A 42 2.23 -1.07 -6.85
CA ILE A 42 3.53 -1.49 -7.40
C ILE A 42 3.38 -1.99 -8.84
N ALA A 43 2.31 -2.73 -9.14
CA ALA A 43 2.01 -3.19 -10.48
C ALA A 43 1.75 -2.02 -11.44
N ASP A 44 0.91 -1.06 -11.05
CA ASP A 44 0.68 0.18 -11.81
C ASP A 44 1.97 0.96 -12.04
N ALA A 45 2.77 1.15 -10.98
CA ALA A 45 4.06 1.86 -11.07
C ALA A 45 5.06 1.15 -11.99
N ARG A 46 5.04 -0.19 -12.06
CA ARG A 46 5.87 -0.95 -13.03
C ARG A 46 5.39 -0.71 -14.46
N VAL A 47 4.09 -0.77 -14.70
CA VAL A 47 3.51 -0.50 -16.02
C VAL A 47 3.83 0.93 -16.47
N ARG A 48 3.61 1.92 -15.60
CA ARG A 48 3.87 3.34 -15.89
C ARG A 48 5.35 3.68 -16.04
N ARG A 49 6.25 2.93 -15.40
CA ARG A 49 7.70 3.10 -15.57
C ARG A 49 8.22 2.43 -16.84
N SER A 50 7.60 1.33 -17.25
CA SER A 50 7.90 0.65 -18.51
C SER A 50 7.23 1.31 -19.73
N MET A 51 6.23 2.16 -19.50
CA MET A 51 5.65 3.04 -20.50
C MET A 51 6.47 4.35 -20.58
N PRO A 52 6.87 4.81 -21.78
CA PRO A 52 7.29 6.20 -21.92
C PRO A 52 6.14 7.12 -21.49
N PRO A 53 6.42 8.31 -20.91
CA PRO A 53 5.37 9.27 -20.62
C PRO A 53 4.57 9.51 -21.92
N CYS A 54 3.26 9.30 -21.86
CA CYS A 54 2.38 9.67 -22.97
C CYS A 54 2.57 11.18 -23.24
N PRO A 55 2.91 11.60 -24.47
CA PRO A 55 3.06 13.01 -24.81
C PRO A 55 1.70 13.67 -25.05
N ASP A 56 0.72 13.43 -24.19
CA ASP A 56 -0.57 14.11 -24.22
C ASP A 56 -1.13 14.27 -22.80
N GLN A 57 -0.35 14.88 -21.92
CA GLN A 57 -0.98 15.82 -20.99
C GLN A 57 -1.24 17.07 -21.82
N GLY A 58 -2.37 17.07 -22.54
CA GLY A 58 -2.84 18.24 -23.27
C GLY A 58 -2.76 19.45 -22.37
N ALA A 59 -1.81 20.34 -22.66
CA ALA A 59 -1.69 21.61 -21.98
C ALA A 59 -2.98 22.39 -22.26
N PRO A 60 -3.75 22.82 -21.23
CA PRO A 60 -4.81 23.77 -21.48
C PRO A 60 -4.18 25.11 -21.88
N GLY A 61 -4.33 25.44 -23.17
CA GLY A 61 -4.34 26.81 -23.67
C GLY A 61 -3.02 27.57 -23.61
N ALA A 62 -2.35 27.68 -24.75
CA ALA A 62 -1.59 28.89 -25.02
C ALA A 62 -2.57 30.07 -25.14
N SER A 63 -2.41 31.07 -24.28
CA SER A 63 -2.87 32.45 -24.49
C SER A 63 -1.89 33.36 -23.80
#